data_AF-A0A7W6E5U5-F1
#
_entry.id   AF-A0A7W6E5U5-F1
#
_cell.length_a   1.000
_cell.length_b   1.000
_cell.length_c   1.000
_cell.angle_alpha   90.00
_cell.angle_beta   90.00
_cell.angle_gamma   90.00
#
_symmetry.space_group_name_H-M   'P 1'
#
loop_
_entity.id
_entity.type
_entity.pdbx_description
1 polymer ?
#
loop_
_entity_poly.entity_id
_entity_poly.type
_entity_poly.pdbx_seq_one_letter_code
_entity_poly.pdbx_strand_id
1 'polypeptide(L)'
;MNMLLIANNFTSAAVIIACWWLAHQYSRTSPPGRLISVGLSLLGFNTLFILVGRNVGMPIAWPAVGSKFLLSAILILIVIRRITKGQK
;
A
#
# COMPACT_ATOMS: atom_id res chain seq x y z
N MET A 1 -12.71 24.71 -3.28
CA MET A 1 -12.11 23.35 -3.34
C MET A 1 -12.33 22.69 -1.98
N ASN A 2 -12.93 21.50 -1.94
CA ASN A 2 -13.30 20.86 -0.68
C ASN A 2 -12.03 20.47 0.11
N MET A 3 -11.87 20.93 1.36
CA MET A 3 -10.69 20.59 2.19
C MET A 3 -10.50 19.07 2.31
N LEU A 4 -11.61 18.32 2.36
CA LEU A 4 -11.58 16.86 2.40
C LEU A 4 -10.91 16.25 1.15
N LEU A 5 -11.13 16.82 -0.03
CA LEU A 5 -10.52 16.34 -1.28
C LEU A 5 -9.00 16.57 -1.26
N ILE A 6 -8.56 17.74 -0.77
CA ILE A 6 -7.14 18.08 -0.65
C ILE A 6 -6.45 17.12 0.31
N ALA A 7 -7.01 16.92 1.50
CA ALA A 7 -6.48 15.99 2.50
C ALA A 7 -6.37 14.57 1.95
N ASN A 8 -7.40 14.11 1.22
CA ASN A 8 -7.40 12.80 0.58
C ASN A 8 -6.31 12.66 -0.49
N ASN A 9 -6.10 13.70 -1.32
CA ASN A 9 -5.07 13.67 -2.36
C ASN A 9 -3.66 13.68 -1.74
N PHE A 10 -3.43 14.52 -0.74
CA PHE A 10 -2.15 14.61 -0.05
C PHE A 10 -1.77 13.31 0.67
N THR A 11 -2.71 12.75 1.44
CA THR A 11 -2.49 11.47 2.12
C THR A 11 -2.30 10.31 1.15
N SER A 12 -3.03 10.28 0.03
CA SER A 12 -2.82 9.27 -1.02
C SER A 12 -1.42 9.38 -1.64
N ALA A 13 -0.94 10.59 -1.94
CA ALA A 13 0.42 10.80 -2.44
C ALA A 13 1.48 10.33 -1.45
N ALA A 14 1.33 10.65 -0.16
CA ALA A 14 2.23 10.18 0.90
C ALA A 14 2.27 8.64 0.98
N VAL A 15 1.11 7.98 0.90
CA VAL A 15 1.01 6.52 0.90
C VAL A 15 1.68 5.90 -0.32
N ILE A 16 1.51 6.48 -1.51
CA ILE A 16 2.15 6.01 -2.75
C ILE A 16 3.68 6.06 -2.63
N ILE A 17 4.21 7.19 -2.15
CA ILE A 17 5.67 7.37 -1.94
C ILE A 17 6.19 6.38 -0.90
N ALA A 18 5.47 6.19 0.21
CA ALA A 18 5.84 5.24 1.24
C ALA A 18 5.83 3.79 0.71
N CYS A 19 4.80 3.41 -0.07
CA CYS A 19 4.71 2.09 -0.69
C CYS A 19 5.85 1.85 -1.69
N TRP A 20 6.17 2.84 -2.52
CA TRP A 20 7.29 2.77 -3.46
C TRP A 20 8.62 2.56 -2.73
N TRP A 21 8.89 3.38 -1.72
CA TRP A 21 10.12 3.28 -0.94
C TRP A 21 10.24 1.93 -0.21
N LEU A 22 9.18 1.50 0.47
CA LEU A 22 9.17 0.22 1.19
C LEU A 22 9.28 -0.97 0.22
N ALA A 23 8.63 -0.93 -0.94
CA ALA A 23 8.76 -1.98 -1.94
C ALA A 23 10.22 -2.13 -2.40
N HIS A 24 10.92 -1.01 -2.63
CA HIS A 24 12.35 -1.02 -2.93
C HIS A 24 13.18 -1.64 -1.81
N GLN A 25 12.94 -1.26 -0.55
CA GLN A 25 13.66 -1.85 0.59
C GLN A 25 13.42 -3.35 0.72
N TYR A 26 12.15 -3.80 0.67
CA TYR A 26 11.80 -5.21 0.84
C TYR A 26 12.25 -6.08 -0.33
N SER A 27 12.35 -5.53 -1.55
CA SER A 27 12.83 -6.26 -2.74
C SER A 27 14.29 -6.75 -2.61
N ARG A 28 15.11 -6.06 -1.81
CA ARG A 28 16.53 -6.39 -1.59
C ARG A 28 16.76 -7.38 -0.44
N THR A 29 15.69 -7.87 0.19
CA THR A 29 15.81 -8.68 1.43
C THR A 29 15.41 -10.13 1.23
N SER A 30 16.05 -11.03 2.00
CA SER A 30 15.76 -12.47 2.04
C SER A 30 14.27 -12.78 2.29
N PRO A 31 13.77 -13.95 1.83
CA PRO A 31 12.34 -14.29 1.87
C PRO A 31 11.76 -14.17 3.29
N PRO A 32 10.51 -13.69 3.44
CA PRO A 32 9.51 -13.39 2.40
C PRO A 32 9.54 -11.94 1.85
N GLY A 33 10.70 -11.26 1.82
CA GLY A 33 10.81 -9.86 1.36
C GLY A 33 10.22 -9.56 -0.02
N ARG A 34 10.37 -10.48 -0.97
CA ARG A 34 9.86 -10.31 -2.34
C ARG A 34 8.32 -10.28 -2.41
N LEU A 35 7.64 -11.08 -1.60
CA LEU A 35 6.17 -11.06 -1.52
C LEU A 35 5.66 -9.77 -0.89
N ILE A 36 6.33 -9.30 0.17
CA ILE A 36 6.03 -8.01 0.81
C ILE A 36 6.21 -6.87 -0.19
N SER A 37 7.28 -6.87 -1.00
CA SER A 37 7.49 -5.83 -2.01
C SER A 37 6.39 -5.83 -3.07
N VAL A 38 5.95 -6.99 -3.54
CA VAL A 38 4.84 -7.09 -4.51
C VAL A 38 3.55 -6.55 -3.91
N GLY A 39 3.22 -6.93 -2.67
CA GLY A 39 2.05 -6.42 -1.96
C GLY A 39 2.07 -4.90 -1.83
N LEU A 40 3.20 -4.32 -1.43
CA LEU A 40 3.38 -2.86 -1.33
C LEU A 40 3.24 -2.16 -2.69
N SER A 41 3.80 -2.73 -3.77
CA SER A 41 3.60 -2.19 -5.11
C SER A 41 2.13 -2.19 -5.52
N LEU A 42 1.41 -3.29 -5.30
CA LEU A 42 -0.03 -3.38 -5.59
C LEU A 42 -0.85 -2.38 -4.77
N LEU A 43 -0.52 -2.21 -3.48
CA LEU A 43 -1.19 -1.22 -2.63
C LEU A 43 -0.93 0.21 -3.12
N GLY A 44 0.29 0.52 -3.54
CA GLY A 44 0.65 1.81 -4.12
C GLY A 44 -0.13 2.11 -5.41
N PHE A 45 -0.17 1.15 -6.35
CA PHE A 45 -0.95 1.30 -7.59
C PHE A 45 -2.45 1.42 -7.32
N ASN A 46 -3.01 0.62 -6.40
CA ASN A 46 -4.43 0.72 -6.06
C ASN A 46 -4.76 2.07 -5.42
N THR A 47 -3.86 2.61 -4.59
CA THR A 47 -4.02 3.95 -4.00
C THR A 47 -3.95 5.05 -5.06
N LEU A 48 -3.07 4.91 -6.06
CA LEU A 48 -3.02 5.82 -7.21
C LEU A 48 -4.32 5.76 -8.02
N PHE A 49 -4.85 4.56 -8.26
CA PHE A 49 -6.14 4.38 -8.93
C PHE A 49 -7.28 5.06 -8.15
N ILE A 50 -7.33 4.91 -6.83
CA ILE A 50 -8.32 5.59 -5.97
C ILE A 50 -8.16 7.11 -6.04
N LEU A 51 -6.93 7.63 -6.01
CA LEU A 51 -6.67 9.06 -6.14
C LEU A 51 -7.21 9.58 -7.46
N VAL A 52 -6.83 8.96 -8.59
CA VAL A 52 -7.28 9.39 -9.92
C VAL A 52 -8.80 9.27 -10.01
N GLY A 53 -9.35 8.10 -9.66
CA GLY A 53 -10.78 7.82 -9.68
C GLY A 53 -11.61 8.83 -8.90
N ARG A 54 -11.15 9.24 -7.71
CA ARG A 54 -11.79 10.29 -6.91
C ARG A 54 -11.81 11.64 -7.63
N ASN A 55 -10.73 12.00 -8.31
CA ASN A 55 -10.63 13.30 -9.00
C ASN A 55 -11.43 13.33 -10.32
N VAL A 56 -11.69 12.18 -10.94
CA VAL A 56 -12.52 12.07 -12.17
C VAL A 56 -13.99 11.67 -11.91
N GLY A 57 -14.39 11.54 -10.63
CA GLY A 57 -15.78 11.20 -10.25
C GLY A 57 -16.16 9.72 -10.42
N MET A 58 -15.19 8.81 -10.52
CA MET A 58 -15.45 7.37 -10.55
C MET A 58 -15.80 6.81 -9.15
N PRO A 59 -16.65 5.77 -9.06
CA PRO A 59 -16.94 5.10 -7.80
C PRO A 59 -15.71 4.34 -7.27
N ILE A 60 -15.23 4.71 -6.08
CA ILE A 60 -13.99 4.17 -5.48
C ILE A 60 -14.23 3.15 -4.35
N ALA A 61 -15.48 2.74 -4.10
CA ALA A 61 -15.82 1.87 -2.96
C ALA A 61 -15.10 0.51 -3.01
N TRP A 62 -15.16 -0.19 -4.14
CA TRP A 62 -14.51 -1.49 -4.32
C TRP A 62 -12.98 -1.42 -4.29
N PRO A 63 -12.33 -0.48 -5.02
CA PRO A 63 -10.88 -0.26 -4.86
C PRO A 63 -10.47 0.00 -3.41
N ALA A 64 -11.26 0.78 -2.65
CA ALA A 64 -10.97 1.04 -1.24
C ALA A 64 -11.06 -0.22 -0.35
N VAL A 65 -12.00 -1.13 -0.63
CA VAL A 65 -12.04 -2.45 0.02
C VAL A 65 -10.78 -3.26 -0.33
N GLY A 66 -10.39 -3.27 -1.61
CA GLY A 66 -9.16 -3.91 -2.07
C GLY A 66 -7.91 -3.40 -1.34
N SER A 67 -7.79 -2.08 -1.11
CA SER A 67 -6.68 -1.51 -0.34
C SER A 67 -6.60 -2.06 1.08
N LYS A 68 -7.73 -2.23 1.76
CA LYS A 68 -7.76 -2.76 3.13
C LYS A 68 -7.32 -4.22 3.18
N PHE A 69 -7.78 -5.02 2.21
CA PHE A 69 -7.38 -6.42 2.09
C PHE A 69 -5.88 -6.55 1.80
N LEU A 70 -5.36 -5.78 0.83
CA LEU A 70 -3.93 -5.75 0.51
C LEU A 70 -3.09 -5.31 1.73
N LEU A 71 -3.50 -4.24 2.42
CA LEU A 71 -2.81 -3.77 3.61
C LEU A 71 -2.78 -4.84 4.70
N SER A 72 -3.90 -5.51 4.96
CA SER A 72 -3.99 -6.61 5.92
C SER A 72 -3.04 -7.76 5.57
N ALA A 73 -3.04 -8.21 4.31
CA ALA A 73 -2.14 -9.26 3.84
C ALA A 73 -0.65 -8.88 3.99
N ILE A 74 -0.28 -7.64 3.66
CA ILE A 74 1.09 -7.13 3.83
C ILE A 74 1.49 -7.14 5.31
N LEU A 75 0.62 -6.65 6.19
CA LEU A 75 0.89 -6.62 7.64
C LEU A 75 1.08 -8.03 8.20
N ILE A 76 0.24 -8.99 7.80
CA ILE A 76 0.38 -10.40 8.17
C ILE A 76 1.75 -10.94 7.73
N LEU A 77 2.15 -10.70 6.48
CA LEU A 77 3.46 -11.13 5.97
C LEU A 77 4.63 -10.49 6.72
N ILE A 78 4.52 -9.21 7.11
CA ILE A 78 5.53 -8.52 7.92
C ILE A 78 5.63 -9.16 9.31
N VAL A 79 4.48 -9.46 9.95
CA VAL A 79 4.45 -10.13 11.27
C VAL A 79 5.09 -11.51 11.19
N ILE A 80 4.70 -12.33 10.22
CA ILE A 80 5.28 -13.67 9.99
C ILE A 80 6.80 -13.57 9.83
N ARG A 81 7.25 -12.65 8.95
CA ARG A 81 8.69 -12.42 8.75
C ARG A 81 9.41 -12.05 10.03
N ARG A 82 8.82 -11.20 10.86
CA ARG A 82 9.43 -10.74 12.12
C ARG A 82 9.55 -11.89 13.12
N ILE A 83 8.52 -12.73 13.22
CA ILE A 83 8.55 -13.93 14.07
C ILE A 83 9.64 -14.88 13.61
N THR A 84 9.70 -15.20 12.31
CA THR A 84 10.71 -16.14 11.78
C THR A 84 12.15 -15.62 11.90
N LYS A 85 12.38 -14.32 11.76
CA LYS A 85 13.73 -13.73 11.90
C LYS A 85 14.12 -13.39 13.35
N GLY A 86 13.16 -13.18 14.24
CA GLY A 86 13.40 -12.90 15.66
C GLY A 86 13.67 -14.15 16.52
N GLN A 87 13.49 -15.35 15.96
CA GLN A 87 13.86 -16.63 16.59
C GLN A 87 15.25 -17.14 16.18
N LYS A 88 16.05 -16.32 15.49
CA LYS A 88 17.47 -16.56 15.22
C LYS A 88 18.31 -15.56 15.98
#